data_AF-A0A1H2QJY8-F1
#
_entry.id   AF-A0A1H2QJY8-F1
#
_cell.length_a   1.000
_cell.length_b   1.000
_cell.length_c   1.000
_cell.angle_alpha   90.00
_cell.angle_beta   90.00
_cell.angle_gamma   90.00
#
_symmetry.space_group_name_H-M   'P 1'
#
loop_
_entity.id
_entity.type
_entity.pdbx_description
1 polymer ?
#
loop_
_entity_poly.entity_id
_entity_poly.type
_entity_poly.pdbx_seq_one_letter_code
_entity_poly.pdbx_strand_id
1 'polypeptide(L)'
;MKTLKDLLESVNDLAVFASAVIEEARRITLEGHSRVPEIGLRITRVIDAAVALGVDGPVVLIDEVSVVRDDLTDALEDGGTWRIVLAKTPLAAKLRARNDEDTVLFFSLEGFHEWWATLDPFAHPSGAEPDFCRPTTIRVHGLTEGIGGPYLWVLPLEAIAPALSLYSIPSSLDVQRLIHLSTTDSSLRICPDGFALTWGVRDCAVLVPLMRISALVLSACLVQELRFVGGEYKIALRGAKHISLSLAQPMENVTCITLKSLVEAVIWVYEERPETRLRLIMDRLSIDSDPGDTFLASLANNLTEALRQARDSYAFVILERKDAYYKEMRELMKDMKSQADLYAAKVRDLVASLTRDILGVLFFIGFSFIGKFDQKNLMTLLGSEELSLLLKFLAGYLVLSCALQIVANWRDAKLSYAESESWLEVLQNYTSRKERRESFLRLLQKRRITLLVAMWIVCVVYGFLSIVIWNLPSFVRFFLV
;
A
#
# COMPACT_ATOMS: atom_id res chain seq x y z
N MET A 1 -30.36 33.98 -28.58
CA MET A 1 -29.97 33.57 -27.21
C MET A 1 -28.78 34.42 -26.84
N LYS A 2 -28.91 35.31 -25.84
CA LYS A 2 -27.74 36.05 -25.35
C LYS A 2 -26.81 35.05 -24.68
N THR A 3 -25.54 35.03 -25.08
CA THR A 3 -24.59 33.99 -24.69
C THR A 3 -23.69 34.47 -23.55
N LEU A 4 -23.02 33.55 -22.85
CA LEU A 4 -21.96 33.90 -21.89
C LEU A 4 -20.90 34.82 -22.53
N LYS A 5 -20.68 34.67 -23.84
CA LYS A 5 -19.80 35.51 -24.64
C LYS A 5 -20.22 36.98 -24.60
N ASP A 6 -21.52 37.29 -24.69
CA ASP A 6 -22.03 38.67 -24.67
C ASP A 6 -21.73 39.35 -23.33
N LEU A 7 -21.82 38.61 -22.22
CA LEU A 7 -21.44 39.11 -20.89
C LEU A 7 -19.94 39.36 -20.80
N LEU A 8 -19.12 38.43 -21.31
CA LEU A 8 -17.65 38.57 -21.32
C LEU A 8 -17.21 39.77 -22.16
N GLU A 9 -17.80 39.95 -23.35
CA GLU A 9 -17.57 41.12 -24.20
C GLU A 9 -17.98 42.41 -23.48
N SER A 10 -19.16 42.44 -22.84
CA SER A 10 -19.64 43.61 -22.09
C SER A 10 -18.73 43.97 -20.90
N VAL A 11 -18.19 42.98 -20.20
CA VAL A 11 -17.26 43.20 -19.09
C VAL A 11 -15.90 43.66 -19.59
N ASN A 12 -15.37 43.08 -20.67
CA ASN A 12 -14.12 43.53 -21.29
C ASN A 12 -14.25 44.97 -21.81
N ASP A 13 -15.39 45.31 -22.44
CA ASP A 13 -15.69 46.66 -22.92
C ASP A 13 -15.73 47.70 -21.79
N LEU A 14 -16.11 47.30 -20.58
CA LEU A 14 -16.11 48.14 -19.39
C LEU A 14 -14.72 48.20 -18.74
N ALA A 15 -13.98 47.09 -18.74
CA ALA A 15 -12.64 46.97 -18.16
C ALA A 15 -11.64 47.97 -18.77
N VAL A 16 -11.80 48.34 -20.05
CA VAL A 16 -10.99 49.38 -20.72
C VAL A 16 -11.04 50.74 -20.00
N PHE A 17 -12.12 51.03 -19.28
CA PHE A 17 -12.32 52.29 -18.55
C PHE A 17 -12.10 52.15 -17.03
N ALA A 18 -11.80 50.95 -16.55
CA ALA A 18 -11.50 50.69 -15.16
C ALA A 18 -10.07 51.14 -14.83
N SER A 19 -9.87 51.75 -13.66
CA SER A 19 -8.55 51.97 -13.08
C SER A 19 -7.97 50.70 -12.47
N ALA A 20 -8.82 49.77 -12.03
CA ALA A 20 -8.42 48.48 -11.51
C ALA A 20 -9.43 47.40 -11.90
N VAL A 21 -8.93 46.23 -12.31
CA VAL A 21 -9.71 45.02 -12.55
C VAL A 21 -9.13 43.94 -11.67
N ILE A 22 -9.90 43.52 -10.66
CA ILE A 22 -9.48 42.49 -9.71
C ILE A 22 -10.33 41.27 -9.97
N GLU A 23 -9.71 40.21 -10.46
CA GLU A 23 -10.38 38.95 -10.75
C GLU A 23 -10.00 37.86 -9.73
N GLU A 24 -10.93 37.52 -8.85
CA GLU A 24 -10.78 36.45 -7.86
C GLU A 24 -11.52 35.19 -8.33
N ALA A 25 -11.35 34.04 -7.66
CA ALA A 25 -12.05 32.80 -8.04
C ALA A 25 -13.57 32.97 -8.22
N ARG A 26 -14.25 33.61 -7.25
CA ARG A 26 -15.72 33.65 -7.18
C ARG A 26 -16.37 34.97 -7.58
N ARG A 27 -15.59 36.03 -7.83
CA ARG A 27 -16.10 37.34 -8.24
C ARG A 27 -15.09 38.11 -9.08
N ILE A 28 -15.58 39.06 -9.86
CA ILE A 28 -14.75 40.06 -10.55
C ILE A 28 -15.19 41.44 -10.08
N THR A 29 -14.21 42.27 -9.74
CA THR A 29 -14.40 43.64 -9.28
C THR A 29 -13.77 44.60 -10.27
N LEU A 30 -14.55 45.53 -10.80
CA LEU A 30 -14.07 46.60 -11.67
C LEU A 30 -14.25 47.93 -10.94
N GLU A 31 -13.19 48.72 -10.85
CA GLU A 31 -13.19 50.03 -10.21
C GLU A 31 -12.72 51.09 -11.18
N GLY A 32 -13.31 52.29 -11.13
CA GLY A 32 -12.89 53.40 -11.97
C GLY A 32 -13.42 54.74 -11.49
N HIS A 33 -13.18 55.78 -12.29
CA HIS A 33 -13.65 57.13 -12.03
C HIS A 33 -14.66 57.56 -13.10
N SER A 34 -15.76 58.18 -12.66
CA SER A 34 -16.78 58.74 -13.54
C SER A 34 -16.28 60.06 -14.12
N ARG A 35 -15.76 60.01 -15.35
CA ARG A 35 -15.51 61.20 -16.18
C ARG A 35 -16.13 61.10 -17.57
N VAL A 36 -16.73 59.95 -17.89
CA VAL A 36 -17.21 59.64 -19.24
C VAL A 36 -18.67 59.18 -19.15
N PRO A 37 -19.63 59.88 -19.79
CA PRO A 37 -21.05 59.53 -19.73
C PRO A 37 -21.38 58.15 -20.33
N GLU A 38 -20.48 57.59 -21.14
CA GLU A 38 -20.62 56.23 -21.68
C GLU A 38 -20.53 55.12 -20.63
N ILE A 39 -19.97 55.39 -19.44
CA ILE A 39 -19.78 54.38 -18.39
C ILE A 39 -21.13 53.82 -17.94
N GLY A 40 -22.13 54.67 -17.65
CA GLY A 40 -23.46 54.22 -17.21
C GLY A 40 -24.14 53.28 -18.21
N LEU A 41 -23.98 53.54 -19.52
CA LEU A 41 -24.50 52.68 -20.57
C LEU A 41 -23.80 51.31 -20.57
N ARG A 42 -22.48 51.28 -20.40
CA ARG A 42 -21.69 50.03 -20.35
C ARG A 42 -22.01 49.21 -19.11
N ILE A 43 -22.17 49.85 -17.95
CA ILE A 43 -22.62 49.19 -16.72
C ILE A 43 -24.00 48.56 -16.92
N THR A 44 -24.92 49.30 -17.52
CA THR A 44 -26.26 48.80 -17.83
C THR A 44 -26.22 47.58 -18.76
N ARG A 45 -25.33 47.57 -19.76
CA ARG A 45 -25.13 46.39 -20.64
C ARG A 45 -24.64 45.16 -19.87
N VAL A 46 -23.72 45.32 -18.91
CA VAL A 46 -23.26 44.22 -18.06
C VAL A 46 -24.42 43.69 -17.21
N ILE A 47 -25.22 44.56 -16.60
CA ILE A 47 -26.41 44.18 -15.82
C ILE A 47 -27.39 43.39 -16.72
N ASP A 48 -27.70 43.91 -17.90
CA ASP A 48 -28.62 43.26 -18.84
C ASP A 48 -28.12 41.91 -19.33
N ALA A 49 -26.81 41.77 -19.57
CA ALA A 49 -26.21 40.51 -19.98
C ALA A 49 -26.26 39.47 -18.84
N ALA A 50 -26.01 39.87 -17.60
CA ALA A 50 -26.12 39.01 -16.42
C ALA A 50 -27.56 38.54 -16.19
N VAL A 51 -28.53 39.46 -16.19
CA VAL A 51 -29.95 39.13 -16.02
C VAL A 51 -30.45 38.23 -17.15
N ALA A 52 -30.02 38.47 -18.40
CA ALA A 52 -30.39 37.62 -19.53
C ALA A 52 -29.85 36.18 -19.41
N LEU A 53 -28.75 35.99 -18.68
CA LEU A 53 -28.23 34.66 -18.35
C LEU A 53 -28.93 34.06 -17.13
N GLY A 54 -29.93 34.71 -16.53
CA GLY A 54 -30.67 34.22 -15.39
C GLY A 54 -29.81 34.11 -14.13
N VAL A 55 -28.95 35.11 -13.91
CA VAL A 55 -28.19 35.31 -12.67
C VAL A 55 -28.47 36.70 -12.13
N ASP A 56 -28.22 36.92 -10.84
CA ASP A 56 -28.37 38.25 -10.24
C ASP A 56 -27.41 39.24 -10.92
N GLY A 57 -27.90 40.47 -11.13
CA GLY A 57 -27.08 41.55 -11.65
C GLY A 57 -25.90 41.87 -10.72
N PRO A 58 -24.82 42.48 -11.24
CA PRO A 58 -23.71 42.89 -10.41
C PRO A 58 -24.15 43.95 -9.38
N VAL A 59 -23.48 43.95 -8.23
CA VAL A 59 -23.64 45.03 -7.25
C VAL A 59 -22.88 46.25 -7.76
N VAL A 60 -23.58 47.35 -7.96
CA VAL A 60 -22.99 48.63 -8.38
C VAL A 60 -22.92 49.56 -7.18
N LEU A 61 -21.74 50.13 -6.97
CA LEU A 61 -21.41 51.09 -5.92
C LEU A 61 -20.90 52.36 -6.58
N ILE A 62 -21.46 53.51 -6.20
CA ILE A 62 -20.97 54.84 -6.59
C ILE A 62 -20.66 55.58 -5.30
N ASP A 63 -19.41 56.04 -5.13
CA ASP A 63 -18.89 56.64 -3.90
C ASP A 63 -19.22 55.82 -2.64
N GLU A 64 -19.05 54.49 -2.74
CA GLU A 64 -19.34 53.48 -1.70
C GLU A 64 -20.83 53.31 -1.33
N VAL A 65 -21.75 53.94 -2.08
CA VAL A 65 -23.20 53.77 -1.92
C VAL A 65 -23.74 52.82 -2.99
N SER A 66 -24.53 51.83 -2.59
CA SER A 66 -25.14 50.91 -3.56
C SER A 66 -26.24 51.60 -4.34
N VAL A 67 -26.13 51.55 -5.67
CA VAL A 67 -27.05 52.23 -6.59
C VAL A 67 -27.82 51.18 -7.41
N VAL A 68 -29.13 51.39 -7.54
CA VAL A 68 -30.00 50.54 -8.35
C VAL A 68 -29.93 50.99 -9.80
N ARG A 69 -30.19 50.06 -10.73
CA ARG A 69 -30.14 50.29 -12.18
C ARG A 69 -30.80 51.60 -12.63
N ASP A 70 -31.97 51.92 -12.09
CA ASP A 70 -32.79 53.05 -12.57
C ASP A 70 -32.20 54.41 -12.17
N ASP A 71 -31.40 54.45 -11.09
CA ASP A 71 -30.77 55.68 -10.56
C ASP A 71 -29.32 55.85 -11.06
N LEU A 72 -28.86 54.97 -11.94
CA LEU A 72 -27.44 54.80 -12.27
C LEU A 72 -26.89 55.93 -13.16
N THR A 73 -27.72 56.49 -14.04
CA THR A 73 -27.36 57.67 -14.84
C THR A 73 -27.20 58.89 -13.95
N ASP A 74 -28.18 59.15 -13.09
CA ASP A 74 -28.22 60.34 -12.22
C ASP A 74 -27.04 60.33 -11.24
N ALA A 75 -26.76 59.16 -10.64
CA ALA A 75 -25.65 59.00 -9.69
C ALA A 75 -24.25 59.16 -10.33
N LEU A 76 -24.11 58.93 -11.65
CA LEU A 76 -22.82 59.10 -12.35
C LEU A 76 -22.58 60.52 -12.86
N GLU A 77 -23.62 61.34 -13.00
CA GLU A 77 -23.54 62.73 -13.48
C GLU A 77 -22.78 63.66 -12.52
N ASP A 78 -22.87 63.40 -11.21
CA ASP A 78 -22.21 64.20 -10.18
C ASP A 78 -20.68 64.01 -10.13
N GLY A 79 -20.16 63.02 -10.87
CA GLY A 79 -18.75 62.61 -10.83
C GLY A 79 -18.41 61.87 -9.53
N GLY A 80 -17.54 60.86 -9.60
CA GLY A 80 -17.27 60.01 -8.43
C GLY A 80 -16.47 58.76 -8.76
N THR A 81 -16.19 57.93 -7.75
CA THR A 81 -15.68 56.57 -7.98
C THR A 81 -16.83 55.61 -8.22
N TRP A 82 -16.65 54.70 -9.16
CA TRP A 82 -17.59 53.59 -9.36
C TRP A 82 -16.87 52.27 -9.10
N ARG A 83 -17.58 51.33 -8.48
CA ARG A 83 -17.15 49.95 -8.26
C ARG A 83 -18.28 49.03 -8.65
N ILE A 84 -17.95 47.97 -9.38
CA ILE A 84 -18.89 46.93 -9.76
C ILE A 84 -18.35 45.60 -9.32
N VAL A 85 -19.18 44.83 -8.61
CA VAL A 85 -18.85 43.49 -8.15
C VAL A 85 -19.81 42.50 -8.78
N LEU A 86 -19.30 41.65 -9.66
CA LEU A 86 -20.08 40.59 -10.29
C LEU A 86 -19.72 39.23 -9.66
N ALA A 87 -20.71 38.56 -9.09
CA ALA A 87 -20.56 37.20 -8.58
C ALA A 87 -20.50 36.20 -9.75
N LYS A 88 -19.45 35.36 -9.76
CA LYS A 88 -19.21 34.36 -10.82
C LYS A 88 -19.78 32.99 -10.49
N THR A 89 -20.08 32.69 -9.22
CA THR A 89 -20.56 31.37 -8.78
C THR A 89 -21.81 30.88 -9.52
N PRO A 90 -22.88 31.70 -9.72
CA PRO A 90 -24.06 31.25 -10.45
C PRO A 90 -23.79 30.96 -11.93
N LEU A 91 -22.84 31.67 -12.55
CA LEU A 91 -22.41 31.44 -13.93
C LEU A 91 -21.57 30.16 -14.02
N ALA A 92 -20.61 29.98 -13.11
CA ALA A 92 -19.75 28.81 -13.06
C ALA A 92 -20.56 27.52 -12.84
N ALA A 93 -21.62 27.57 -12.03
CA ALA A 93 -22.53 26.44 -11.81
C ALA A 93 -23.24 25.93 -13.08
N LYS A 94 -23.32 26.75 -14.15
CA LYS A 94 -23.88 26.34 -15.45
C LYS A 94 -22.83 25.67 -16.37
N LEU A 95 -21.55 25.71 -16.00
CA LEU A 95 -20.42 25.22 -16.81
C LEU A 95 -19.76 23.97 -16.23
N ARG A 96 -20.45 23.26 -15.34
CA ARG A 96 -19.92 22.06 -14.66
C ARG A 96 -19.49 21.01 -15.68
N ALA A 97 -18.34 20.40 -15.44
CA ALA A 97 -17.82 19.28 -16.21
C ALA A 97 -18.10 17.93 -15.53
N ARG A 98 -18.34 17.91 -14.21
CA ARG A 98 -18.62 16.72 -13.40
C ARG A 98 -19.85 16.92 -12.51
N ASN A 99 -20.41 15.81 -12.02
CA ASN A 99 -21.59 15.80 -11.16
C ASN A 99 -21.31 16.33 -9.74
N ASP A 100 -20.14 16.00 -9.19
CA ASP A 100 -19.69 16.40 -7.86
C ASP A 100 -18.33 17.10 -8.00
N GLU A 101 -18.39 18.42 -8.13
CA GLU A 101 -17.23 19.31 -8.26
C GLU A 101 -17.57 20.72 -7.77
N ASP A 102 -16.54 21.45 -7.35
CA ASP A 102 -16.55 22.92 -7.35
C ASP A 102 -16.22 23.43 -8.76
N THR A 103 -16.84 24.52 -9.20
CA THR A 103 -16.59 25.11 -10.51
C THR A 103 -16.28 26.59 -10.35
N VAL A 104 -15.15 27.00 -10.92
CA VAL A 104 -14.63 28.36 -10.87
C VAL A 104 -14.54 28.90 -12.30
N LEU A 105 -14.81 30.19 -12.50
CA LEU A 105 -14.83 30.82 -13.81
C LEU A 105 -13.88 32.03 -13.82
N PHE A 106 -13.06 32.14 -14.86
CA PHE A 106 -12.22 33.30 -15.13
C PHE A 106 -12.57 33.89 -16.51
N PHE A 107 -12.74 35.21 -16.53
CA PHE A 107 -13.15 36.04 -17.66
C PHE A 107 -11.93 36.39 -18.52
N SER A 108 -10.72 36.26 -17.98
CA SER A 108 -9.47 36.51 -18.69
C SER A 108 -8.37 35.50 -18.31
N LEU A 109 -7.40 35.31 -19.21
CA LEU A 109 -6.18 34.57 -18.90
C LEU A 109 -5.31 35.30 -17.87
N GLU A 110 -5.26 36.63 -17.94
CA GLU A 110 -4.47 37.47 -17.04
C GLU A 110 -4.97 37.37 -15.59
N GLY A 111 -6.27 37.55 -15.36
CA GLY A 111 -6.87 37.39 -14.04
C GLY A 111 -6.71 35.98 -13.47
N PHE A 112 -6.80 34.95 -14.32
CA PHE A 112 -6.48 33.58 -13.92
C PHE A 112 -5.01 33.45 -13.47
N HIS A 113 -4.07 34.02 -14.22
CA HIS A 113 -2.65 33.97 -13.90
C HIS A 113 -2.29 34.70 -12.61
N GLU A 114 -2.82 35.91 -12.42
CA GLU A 114 -2.60 36.71 -11.22
C GLU A 114 -3.13 35.99 -9.98
N TRP A 115 -4.37 35.51 -10.03
CA TRP A 115 -4.94 34.74 -8.91
C TRP A 115 -4.13 33.46 -8.63
N TRP A 116 -3.80 32.69 -9.67
CA TRP A 116 -3.04 31.45 -9.53
C TRP A 116 -1.65 31.67 -8.92
N ALA A 117 -1.00 32.79 -9.21
CA ALA A 117 0.31 33.13 -8.67
C ALA A 117 0.29 33.42 -7.16
N THR A 118 -0.86 33.81 -6.61
CA THR A 118 -1.04 34.08 -5.17
C THR A 118 -1.39 32.83 -4.35
N LEU A 119 -1.73 31.72 -5.02
CA LEU A 119 -2.18 30.50 -4.36
C LEU A 119 -1.02 29.80 -3.64
N ASP A 120 -1.20 29.55 -2.34
CA ASP A 120 -0.34 28.65 -1.58
C ASP A 120 -0.95 27.23 -1.58
N PRO A 121 -0.32 26.24 -2.25
CA PRO A 121 -0.87 24.89 -2.34
C PRO A 121 -0.79 24.09 -1.03
N PHE A 122 0.01 24.53 -0.06
CA PHE A 122 0.17 23.84 1.22
C PHE A 122 -0.70 24.43 2.33
N ALA A 123 -1.27 25.62 2.11
CA ALA A 123 -2.21 26.24 3.03
C ALA A 123 -3.59 25.59 2.96
N HIS A 124 -4.32 25.67 4.07
CA HIS A 124 -5.75 25.37 4.09
C HIS A 124 -6.52 26.50 3.38
N PRO A 125 -7.62 26.18 2.68
CA PRO A 125 -8.37 27.20 1.96
C PRO A 125 -9.01 28.14 2.98
N SER A 126 -8.96 29.44 2.71
CA SER A 126 -9.56 30.46 3.56
C SER A 126 -10.55 31.31 2.77
N GLY A 127 -11.64 31.71 3.40
CA GLY A 127 -12.66 32.56 2.78
C GLY A 127 -13.36 31.91 1.58
N ALA A 128 -13.24 32.54 0.41
CA ALA A 128 -13.96 32.19 -0.82
C ALA A 128 -13.15 31.31 -1.80
N GLU A 129 -11.95 30.88 -1.40
CA GLU A 129 -11.05 30.06 -2.21
C GLU A 129 -11.59 28.61 -2.37
N PRO A 130 -11.42 27.97 -3.54
CA PRO A 130 -11.83 26.59 -3.75
C PRO A 130 -10.94 25.63 -2.96
N ASP A 131 -11.55 24.55 -2.45
CA ASP A 131 -10.80 23.47 -1.80
C ASP A 131 -10.34 22.43 -2.82
N PHE A 132 -9.08 22.50 -3.22
CA PHE A 132 -8.48 21.58 -4.19
C PHE A 132 -8.35 20.13 -3.70
N CYS A 133 -8.62 19.83 -2.43
CA CYS A 133 -8.72 18.44 -1.98
C CYS A 133 -10.08 17.80 -2.39
N ARG A 134 -10.93 18.54 -3.11
CA ARG A 134 -12.14 18.06 -3.80
C ARG A 134 -12.00 18.27 -5.32
N PRO A 135 -12.75 17.51 -6.14
CA PRO A 135 -12.84 17.76 -7.57
C PRO A 135 -13.18 19.23 -7.86
N THR A 136 -12.31 19.95 -8.55
CA THR A 136 -12.46 21.37 -8.91
C THR A 136 -12.22 21.57 -10.40
N THR A 137 -13.15 22.22 -11.09
CA THR A 137 -13.01 22.59 -12.50
C THR A 137 -12.93 24.11 -12.65
N ILE A 138 -11.85 24.57 -13.26
CA ILE A 138 -11.61 25.98 -13.57
C ILE A 138 -11.90 26.19 -15.06
N ARG A 139 -12.86 27.06 -15.36
CA ARG A 139 -13.20 27.49 -16.72
C ARG A 139 -12.52 28.82 -17.00
N VAL A 140 -11.71 28.89 -18.06
CA VAL A 140 -10.94 30.10 -18.37
C VAL A 140 -11.29 30.59 -19.78
N HIS A 141 -11.71 31.85 -19.88
CA HIS A 141 -11.90 32.50 -21.17
C HIS A 141 -10.54 32.82 -21.81
N GLY A 142 -10.43 32.59 -23.12
CA GLY A 142 -9.17 32.74 -23.87
C GLY A 142 -8.24 31.53 -23.82
N LEU A 143 -8.51 30.53 -22.96
CA LEU A 143 -7.77 29.27 -22.96
C LEU A 143 -8.17 28.42 -24.18
N THR A 144 -7.18 27.91 -24.91
CA THR A 144 -7.41 27.14 -26.15
C THR A 144 -7.53 25.64 -25.93
N GLU A 145 -6.76 25.09 -25.00
CA GLU A 145 -6.75 23.65 -24.70
C GLU A 145 -6.76 23.41 -23.19
N GLY A 146 -7.34 22.28 -22.79
CA GLY A 146 -7.43 21.90 -21.38
C GLY A 146 -6.16 21.25 -20.83
N ILE A 147 -5.99 21.35 -19.52
CA ILE A 147 -4.96 20.67 -18.73
C ILE A 147 -5.55 20.20 -17.39
N GLY A 148 -5.03 19.14 -16.80
CA GLY A 148 -5.44 18.76 -15.45
C GLY A 148 -4.91 17.42 -14.98
N GLY A 149 -5.58 16.90 -13.94
CA GLY A 149 -5.34 15.58 -13.38
C GLY A 149 -6.57 15.01 -12.69
N PRO A 150 -6.42 14.30 -11.55
CA PRO A 150 -7.53 13.64 -10.87
C PRO A 150 -8.62 14.62 -10.39
N TYR A 151 -8.27 15.61 -9.57
CA TYR A 151 -9.27 16.54 -9.02
C TYR A 151 -9.30 17.89 -9.72
N LEU A 152 -8.17 18.42 -10.19
CA LEU A 152 -8.12 19.72 -10.85
C LEU A 152 -8.19 19.60 -12.37
N TRP A 153 -9.21 20.22 -12.97
CA TRP A 153 -9.31 20.41 -14.43
C TRP A 153 -9.32 21.90 -14.74
N VAL A 154 -8.45 22.36 -15.63
CA VAL A 154 -8.48 23.72 -16.19
C VAL A 154 -8.87 23.59 -17.66
N LEU A 155 -10.03 24.14 -18.01
CA LEU A 155 -10.70 23.91 -19.29
C LEU A 155 -11.11 25.23 -19.95
N PRO A 156 -11.10 25.31 -21.29
CA PRO A 156 -11.82 26.35 -22.02
C PRO A 156 -13.31 26.37 -21.64
N LEU A 157 -13.98 27.51 -21.82
CA LEU A 157 -15.39 27.72 -21.41
C LEU A 157 -16.33 26.63 -21.93
N GLU A 158 -16.19 26.26 -23.20
CA GLU A 158 -17.10 25.33 -23.89
C GLU A 158 -16.49 23.93 -24.07
N ALA A 159 -15.33 23.65 -23.45
CA ALA A 159 -14.70 22.35 -23.58
C ALA A 159 -15.53 21.25 -22.89
N ILE A 160 -15.65 20.11 -23.56
CA ILE A 160 -16.31 18.91 -23.02
C ILE A 160 -15.39 18.26 -21.98
N ALA A 161 -15.97 17.58 -21.00
CA ALA A 161 -15.24 16.78 -20.04
C ALA A 161 -14.33 15.76 -20.75
N PRO A 162 -13.03 15.70 -20.43
CA PRO A 162 -12.11 14.80 -21.10
C PRO A 162 -12.36 13.34 -20.70
N ALA A 163 -12.33 12.43 -21.66
CA ALA A 163 -12.45 10.98 -21.42
C ALA A 163 -11.07 10.42 -21.03
N LEU A 164 -10.78 10.31 -19.74
CA LEU A 164 -9.44 9.98 -19.25
C LEU A 164 -9.44 8.75 -18.34
N SER A 165 -8.36 7.97 -18.43
CA SER A 165 -7.99 6.98 -17.42
C SER A 165 -7.40 7.70 -16.21
N LEU A 166 -8.01 7.51 -15.05
CA LEU A 166 -7.53 8.06 -13.79
C LEU A 166 -6.17 7.43 -13.45
N TYR A 167 -5.11 8.25 -13.41
CA TYR A 167 -3.86 7.86 -12.75
C TYR A 167 -4.11 7.77 -11.25
N SER A 168 -3.63 6.70 -10.61
CA SER A 168 -3.72 6.54 -9.16
C SER A 168 -2.64 7.38 -8.47
N ILE A 169 -2.89 8.68 -8.36
CA ILE A 169 -2.12 9.57 -7.48
C ILE A 169 -2.49 9.23 -6.02
N PRO A 170 -1.56 9.30 -5.06
CA PRO A 170 -1.86 9.02 -3.65
C PRO A 170 -2.81 10.05 -3.06
N SER A 171 -3.64 9.64 -2.10
CA SER A 171 -4.45 10.61 -1.36
C SER A 171 -3.61 11.46 -0.41
N SER A 172 -4.12 12.63 -0.01
CA SER A 172 -3.48 13.45 1.03
C SER A 172 -3.26 12.66 2.33
N LEU A 173 -4.16 11.73 2.64
CA LEU A 173 -4.06 10.85 3.81
C LEU A 173 -2.91 9.84 3.67
N ASP A 174 -2.68 9.29 2.48
CA ASP A 174 -1.55 8.38 2.23
C ASP A 174 -0.22 9.10 2.36
N VAL A 175 -0.13 10.34 1.88
CA VAL A 175 1.06 11.19 2.02
C VAL A 175 1.32 11.55 3.49
N GLN A 176 0.30 11.99 4.22
CA GLN A 176 0.43 12.38 5.63
C GLN A 176 0.86 11.24 6.56
N ARG A 177 0.64 9.97 6.17
CA ARG A 177 1.13 8.81 6.94
C ARG A 177 2.66 8.67 6.91
N LEU A 178 3.31 9.22 5.90
CA LEU A 178 4.76 9.08 5.69
C LEU A 178 5.52 10.38 5.94
N ILE A 179 4.89 11.51 5.60
CA ILE A 179 5.54 12.82 5.59
C ILE A 179 5.17 13.59 6.83
N HIS A 180 6.19 14.08 7.53
CA HIS A 180 6.01 14.92 8.70
C HIS A 180 5.75 16.36 8.24
N LEU A 181 4.70 16.98 8.76
CA LEU A 181 4.36 18.37 8.47
C LEU A 181 4.57 19.18 9.75
N SER A 182 5.48 20.14 9.70
CA SER A 182 5.85 20.94 10.88
C SER A 182 5.74 22.43 10.59
N THR A 183 5.13 23.17 11.51
CA THR A 183 4.80 24.59 11.36
C THR A 183 4.63 25.20 12.74
N THR A 184 5.01 26.47 12.90
CA THR A 184 4.80 27.22 14.14
C THR A 184 3.40 27.84 14.21
N ASP A 185 2.81 28.21 13.07
CA ASP A 185 1.71 29.19 13.05
C ASP A 185 0.46 28.74 12.26
N SER A 186 0.55 27.73 11.39
CA SER A 186 -0.57 27.34 10.51
C SER A 186 -0.52 25.88 10.08
N SER A 187 -1.65 25.18 10.04
CA SER A 187 -1.68 23.78 9.61
C SER A 187 -1.31 23.65 8.13
N LEU A 188 -0.25 22.89 7.84
CA LEU A 188 0.15 22.54 6.47
C LEU A 188 -0.61 21.31 5.99
N ARG A 189 -0.80 21.20 4.67
CA ARG A 189 -1.34 20.00 4.01
C ARG A 189 -0.62 19.74 2.69
N ILE A 190 -0.64 18.49 2.23
CA ILE A 190 -0.17 18.12 0.89
C ILE A 190 -1.33 17.39 0.20
N CYS A 191 -1.89 17.98 -0.86
CA CYS A 191 -3.02 17.40 -1.61
C CYS A 191 -2.59 17.12 -3.06
N PRO A 192 -1.85 16.02 -3.32
CA PRO A 192 -1.37 15.71 -4.67
C PRO A 192 -2.51 15.43 -5.66
N ASP A 193 -3.62 14.79 -5.26
CA ASP A 193 -4.80 14.62 -6.14
C ASP A 193 -5.36 15.95 -6.67
N GLY A 194 -5.24 17.01 -5.84
CA GLY A 194 -5.70 18.36 -6.10
C GLY A 194 -4.84 19.18 -7.04
N PHE A 195 -3.57 18.81 -7.20
CA PHE A 195 -2.60 19.63 -7.95
C PHE A 195 -1.78 18.85 -8.97
N ALA A 196 -1.80 17.52 -8.95
CA ALA A 196 -1.10 16.69 -9.94
C ALA A 196 -1.69 16.95 -11.33
N LEU A 197 -0.83 17.31 -12.30
CA LEU A 197 -1.20 17.46 -13.70
C LEU A 197 -0.73 16.22 -14.46
N THR A 198 -1.67 15.38 -14.87
CA THR A 198 -1.38 14.07 -15.48
C THR A 198 -1.73 14.02 -16.97
N TRP A 199 -2.40 15.04 -17.50
CA TRP A 199 -2.78 15.15 -18.92
C TRP A 199 -2.76 16.61 -19.36
N GLY A 200 -2.62 16.85 -20.68
CA GLY A 200 -2.58 18.21 -21.26
C GLY A 200 -1.30 19.01 -20.98
N VAL A 201 -0.35 18.44 -20.23
CA VAL A 201 0.93 19.08 -19.88
C VAL A 201 1.82 19.25 -21.11
N ARG A 202 2.28 20.49 -21.33
CA ARG A 202 3.25 20.87 -22.38
C ARG A 202 3.99 22.14 -21.95
N ASP A 203 5.16 22.37 -22.53
CA ASP A 203 5.90 23.62 -22.30
C ASP A 203 5.20 24.77 -23.02
N CYS A 204 4.48 25.59 -22.27
CA CYS A 204 3.75 26.76 -22.74
C CYS A 204 3.73 27.82 -21.64
N ALA A 205 3.93 29.09 -21.99
CA ALA A 205 3.95 30.19 -21.02
C ALA A 205 2.68 30.25 -20.14
N VAL A 206 1.52 29.94 -20.74
CA VAL A 206 0.22 29.91 -20.04
C VAL A 206 0.13 28.80 -18.98
N LEU A 207 0.99 27.78 -19.05
CA LEU A 207 0.96 26.62 -18.16
C LEU A 207 2.04 26.66 -17.08
N VAL A 208 3.01 27.56 -17.19
CA VAL A 208 4.15 27.63 -16.26
C VAL A 208 3.72 27.73 -14.79
N PRO A 209 2.76 28.61 -14.40
CA PRO A 209 2.34 28.72 -13.00
C PRO A 209 1.65 27.45 -12.48
N LEU A 210 0.86 26.80 -13.33
CA LEU A 210 0.19 25.51 -13.04
C LEU A 210 1.21 24.40 -12.83
N MET A 211 2.16 24.27 -13.75
CA MET A 211 3.22 23.27 -13.69
C MET A 211 4.10 23.45 -12.45
N ARG A 212 4.40 24.70 -12.08
CA ARG A 212 5.15 25.01 -10.87
C ARG A 212 4.43 24.53 -9.62
N ILE A 213 3.16 24.90 -9.42
CA ILE A 213 2.40 24.46 -8.24
C ILE A 213 2.30 22.92 -8.19
N SER A 214 2.02 22.29 -9.32
CA SER A 214 2.00 20.83 -9.43
C SER A 214 3.32 20.20 -8.99
N ALA A 215 4.43 20.75 -9.47
CA ALA A 215 5.76 20.26 -9.12
C ALA A 215 6.11 20.48 -7.65
N LEU A 216 5.71 21.59 -7.03
CA LEU A 216 5.91 21.83 -5.60
C LEU A 216 5.22 20.75 -4.77
N VAL A 217 3.95 20.48 -5.07
CA VAL A 217 3.15 19.49 -4.33
C VAL A 217 3.69 18.08 -4.53
N LEU A 218 4.03 17.69 -5.76
CA LEU A 218 4.60 16.38 -6.05
C LEU A 218 6.01 16.22 -5.44
N SER A 219 6.84 17.26 -5.46
CA SER A 219 8.14 17.26 -4.79
C SER A 219 7.98 17.05 -3.29
N ALA A 220 7.02 17.75 -2.67
CA ALA A 220 6.70 17.58 -1.26
C ALA A 220 6.19 16.17 -0.93
N CYS A 221 5.78 15.35 -1.90
CA CYS A 221 5.42 13.94 -1.68
C CYS A 221 6.64 13.00 -1.58
N LEU A 222 7.84 13.48 -1.89
CA LEU A 222 9.09 12.70 -1.97
C LEU A 222 10.08 13.03 -0.84
N VAL A 223 9.61 13.63 0.25
CA VAL A 223 10.45 14.08 1.37
C VAL A 223 10.07 13.38 2.68
N GLN A 224 10.95 13.47 3.67
CA GLN A 224 10.66 12.98 5.02
C GLN A 224 9.81 13.98 5.79
N GLU A 225 10.10 15.27 5.60
CA GLU A 225 9.46 16.36 6.32
C GLU A 225 9.37 17.63 5.45
N LEU A 226 8.23 18.31 5.54
CA LEU A 226 7.99 19.65 5.01
C LEU A 226 7.76 20.62 6.18
N ARG A 227 8.48 21.74 6.16
CA ARG A 227 8.38 22.80 7.18
C ARG A 227 8.15 24.16 6.53
N PHE A 228 7.41 25.02 7.20
CA PHE A 228 7.34 26.45 6.85
C PHE A 228 8.05 27.27 7.92
N VAL A 229 9.18 27.91 7.56
CA VAL A 229 10.03 28.64 8.51
C VAL A 229 10.55 29.90 7.85
N GLY A 230 10.32 31.07 8.48
CA GLY A 230 10.86 32.35 8.00
C GLY A 230 10.30 32.79 6.65
N GLY A 231 9.05 32.44 6.34
CA GLY A 231 8.40 32.78 5.07
C GLY A 231 8.74 31.84 3.90
N GLU A 232 9.51 30.79 4.15
CA GLU A 232 9.93 29.83 3.12
C GLU A 232 9.56 28.38 3.48
N TYR A 233 9.24 27.60 2.46
CA TYR A 233 9.09 26.16 2.57
C TYR A 233 10.46 25.49 2.53
N LYS A 234 10.76 24.71 3.58
CA LYS A 234 11.98 23.91 3.69
C LYS A 234 11.62 22.44 3.81
N ILE A 235 12.46 21.60 3.22
CA ILE A 235 12.31 20.15 3.29
C ILE A 235 13.48 19.53 4.05
N ALA A 236 13.26 18.33 4.57
CA ALA A 236 14.32 17.47 5.06
C ALA A 236 14.26 16.13 4.34
N LEU A 237 15.42 15.67 3.87
CA LEU A 237 15.61 14.30 3.39
C LEU A 237 16.45 13.56 4.43
N ARG A 238 15.93 12.42 4.89
CA ARG A 238 16.66 11.51 5.77
C ARG A 238 16.97 10.22 5.02
N GLY A 239 17.89 10.35 4.07
CA GLY A 239 18.39 9.24 3.27
C GLY A 239 19.74 8.72 3.78
N ALA A 240 20.65 8.45 2.84
CA ALA A 240 22.05 8.13 3.14
C ALA A 240 22.78 9.33 3.75
N LYS A 241 22.39 10.55 3.36
CA LYS A 241 22.76 11.79 4.03
C LYS A 241 21.51 12.44 4.63
N HIS A 242 21.70 13.16 5.73
CA HIS A 242 20.67 14.05 6.24
C HIS A 242 20.90 15.44 5.66
N ILE A 243 19.99 15.91 4.81
CA ILE A 243 20.06 17.24 4.19
C ILE A 243 18.77 18.01 4.42
N SER A 244 18.87 19.33 4.49
CA SER A 244 17.73 20.24 4.51
C SER A 244 17.94 21.34 3.49
N LEU A 245 16.93 21.55 2.64
CA LEU A 245 16.97 22.46 1.50
C LEU A 245 15.71 23.33 1.49
N SER A 246 15.78 24.50 0.85
CA SER A 246 14.56 25.22 0.48
C SER A 246 13.84 24.45 -0.63
N LEU A 247 12.51 24.38 -0.57
CA LEU A 247 11.71 23.59 -1.51
C LEU A 247 11.89 24.10 -2.95
N ALA A 248 11.78 25.41 -3.15
CA ALA A 248 11.94 26.08 -4.43
C ALA A 248 12.27 27.57 -4.24
N GLN A 249 12.78 28.20 -5.29
CA GLN A 249 12.95 29.65 -5.38
C GLN A 249 11.65 30.32 -5.89
N PRO A 250 11.47 31.63 -5.62
CA PRO A 250 10.45 32.42 -6.29
C PRO A 250 10.64 32.33 -7.82
N MET A 251 9.55 32.10 -8.56
CA MET A 251 9.56 32.03 -10.04
C MET A 251 10.45 30.93 -10.65
N GLU A 252 10.81 29.90 -9.89
CA GLU A 252 11.54 28.74 -10.43
C GLU A 252 10.71 28.02 -11.51
N ASN A 253 11.28 27.90 -12.72
CA ASN A 253 10.60 27.30 -13.87
C ASN A 253 10.69 25.78 -13.84
N VAL A 254 9.59 25.12 -14.24
CA VAL A 254 9.51 23.66 -14.31
C VAL A 254 9.21 23.24 -15.75
N THR A 255 9.97 22.27 -16.26
CA THR A 255 9.74 21.70 -17.59
C THR A 255 8.71 20.58 -17.55
N CYS A 256 8.09 20.29 -18.70
CA CYS A 256 7.13 19.19 -18.80
C CYS A 256 7.78 17.82 -18.51
N ILE A 257 9.08 17.67 -18.78
CA ILE A 257 9.85 16.45 -18.50
C ILE A 257 9.98 16.27 -17.00
N THR A 258 10.41 17.31 -16.27
CA THR A 258 10.52 17.29 -14.81
C THR A 258 9.19 16.92 -14.16
N LEU A 259 8.09 17.52 -14.63
CA LEU A 259 6.77 17.25 -14.07
C LEU A 259 6.32 15.81 -14.32
N LYS A 260 6.57 15.25 -15.51
CA LYS A 260 6.28 13.84 -15.81
C LYS A 260 7.09 12.89 -14.94
N SER A 261 8.38 13.16 -14.74
CA SER A 261 9.23 12.36 -13.85
C SER A 261 8.75 12.42 -12.40
N LEU A 262 8.26 13.58 -11.94
CA LEU A 262 7.66 13.73 -10.61
C LEU A 262 6.39 12.90 -10.45
N VAL A 263 5.48 12.97 -11.42
CA VAL A 263 4.27 12.13 -11.42
C VAL A 263 4.64 10.65 -11.38
N GLU A 264 5.58 10.21 -12.22
CA GLU A 264 6.03 8.82 -12.25
C GLU A 264 6.66 8.37 -10.92
N ALA A 265 7.50 9.21 -10.32
CA ALA A 265 8.15 8.92 -9.05
C ALA A 265 7.14 8.80 -7.91
N VAL A 266 6.18 9.73 -7.83
CA VAL A 266 5.14 9.70 -6.80
C VAL A 266 4.24 8.47 -6.96
N ILE A 267 3.79 8.15 -8.18
CA ILE A 267 3.01 6.93 -8.42
C ILE A 267 3.81 5.69 -7.98
N TRP A 268 5.08 5.59 -8.39
CA TRP A 268 5.90 4.44 -8.03
C TRP A 268 6.11 4.33 -6.52
N VAL A 269 6.39 5.43 -5.81
CA VAL A 269 6.58 5.40 -4.36
C VAL A 269 5.33 4.90 -3.64
N TYR A 270 4.15 5.42 -4.00
CA TYR A 270 2.93 5.17 -3.23
C TYR A 270 2.14 3.92 -3.65
N GLU A 271 2.48 3.29 -4.77
CA GLU A 271 1.80 2.10 -5.28
C GLU A 271 1.98 0.86 -4.37
N GLU A 272 3.16 0.62 -3.80
CA GLU A 272 3.41 -0.56 -2.96
C GLU A 272 4.54 -0.33 -1.94
N ARG A 273 4.32 -0.73 -0.67
CA ARG A 273 5.32 -0.59 0.42
C ARG A 273 5.96 0.79 0.44
N PRO A 274 5.16 1.85 0.62
CA PRO A 274 5.59 3.20 0.31
C PRO A 274 6.71 3.70 1.22
N GLU A 275 6.77 3.24 2.47
CA GLU A 275 7.91 3.49 3.37
C GLU A 275 9.25 3.06 2.75
N THR A 276 9.32 1.86 2.17
CA THR A 276 10.55 1.32 1.60
C THR A 276 10.91 2.04 0.30
N ARG A 277 9.93 2.25 -0.60
CA ARG A 277 10.16 2.92 -1.88
C ARG A 277 10.55 4.40 -1.67
N LEU A 278 9.90 5.11 -0.75
CA LEU A 278 10.25 6.48 -0.36
C LEU A 278 11.66 6.54 0.25
N ARG A 279 12.03 5.58 1.11
CA ARG A 279 13.38 5.51 1.67
C ARG A 279 14.45 5.40 0.57
N LEU A 280 14.26 4.50 -0.39
CA LEU A 280 15.23 4.26 -1.46
C LEU A 280 15.41 5.48 -2.37
N ILE A 281 14.33 6.18 -2.71
CA ILE A 281 14.44 7.40 -3.52
C ILE A 281 15.09 8.54 -2.73
N MET A 282 14.72 8.72 -1.45
CA MET A 282 15.36 9.71 -0.58
C MET A 282 16.85 9.42 -0.36
N ASP A 283 17.26 8.15 -0.28
CA ASP A 283 18.67 7.78 -0.17
C ASP A 283 19.47 8.33 -1.36
N ARG A 284 18.96 8.14 -2.58
CA ARG A 284 19.60 8.64 -3.82
C ARG A 284 19.58 10.16 -3.90
N LEU A 285 18.40 10.76 -3.74
CA LEU A 285 18.24 12.22 -3.78
C LEU A 285 19.13 12.91 -2.75
N SER A 286 19.24 12.37 -1.53
CA SER A 286 20.10 12.95 -0.48
C SER A 286 21.60 12.94 -0.83
N ILE A 287 22.04 12.05 -1.72
CA ILE A 287 23.45 11.95 -2.13
C ILE A 287 23.74 12.98 -3.22
N ASP A 288 22.83 13.09 -4.19
CA ASP A 288 22.99 13.85 -5.43
C ASP A 288 22.55 15.32 -5.31
N SER A 289 21.84 15.69 -4.23
CA SER A 289 21.47 17.08 -3.96
C SER A 289 22.62 17.89 -3.38
N ASP A 290 22.86 19.06 -3.97
CA ASP A 290 23.82 20.05 -3.47
C ASP A 290 23.18 20.97 -2.42
N PRO A 291 23.88 21.31 -1.31
CA PRO A 291 23.31 22.17 -0.26
C PRO A 291 22.98 23.61 -0.68
N GLY A 292 23.54 24.07 -1.79
CA GLY A 292 23.31 25.42 -2.34
C GLY A 292 22.07 25.52 -3.24
N ASP A 293 21.51 24.39 -3.65
CA ASP A 293 20.39 24.34 -4.59
C ASP A 293 19.05 24.23 -3.86
N THR A 294 17.97 24.51 -4.58
CA THR A 294 16.62 24.17 -4.13
C THR A 294 16.34 22.69 -4.37
N PHE A 295 15.39 22.13 -3.62
CA PHE A 295 15.00 20.75 -3.83
C PHE A 295 14.38 20.53 -5.21
N LEU A 296 13.58 21.48 -5.69
CA LEU A 296 12.98 21.42 -7.02
C LEU A 296 14.03 21.42 -8.15
N ALA A 297 15.08 22.24 -8.05
CA ALA A 297 16.19 22.24 -9.00
C ALA A 297 16.95 20.91 -8.96
N SER A 298 17.21 20.37 -7.77
CA SER A 298 17.87 19.08 -7.61
C SER A 298 17.05 17.94 -8.23
N LEU A 299 15.73 17.95 -8.04
CA LEU A 299 14.82 16.99 -8.66
C LEU A 299 14.82 17.10 -10.18
N ALA A 300 14.85 18.32 -10.73
CA ALA A 300 14.90 18.52 -12.18
C ALA A 300 16.14 17.85 -12.82
N ASN A 301 17.27 17.86 -12.13
CA ASN A 301 18.53 17.29 -12.62
C ASN A 301 18.68 15.79 -12.33
N ASN A 302 18.24 15.34 -11.15
CA ASN A 302 18.65 14.03 -10.62
C ASN A 302 17.51 13.01 -10.49
N LEU A 303 16.24 13.44 -10.52
CA LEU A 303 15.12 12.56 -10.18
C LEU A 303 15.01 11.32 -11.07
N THR A 304 15.21 11.47 -12.39
CA THR A 304 15.09 10.35 -13.33
C THR A 304 16.10 9.24 -13.02
N GLU A 305 17.34 9.63 -12.73
CA GLU A 305 18.41 8.68 -12.40
C GLU A 305 18.23 8.11 -10.99
N ALA A 306 17.86 8.94 -10.01
CA ALA A 306 17.54 8.50 -8.65
C ALA A 306 16.38 7.47 -8.64
N LEU A 307 15.32 7.70 -9.43
CA LEU A 307 14.20 6.79 -9.58
C LEU A 307 14.63 5.46 -10.20
N ARG A 308 15.47 5.49 -11.23
CA ARG A 308 16.03 4.28 -11.86
C ARG A 308 16.83 3.45 -10.84
N GLN A 309 17.76 4.07 -10.13
CA GLN A 309 18.58 3.39 -9.12
C GLN A 309 17.76 2.88 -7.93
N ALA A 310 16.72 3.63 -7.52
CA ALA A 310 15.80 3.20 -6.46
C ALA A 310 14.98 1.96 -6.88
N ARG A 311 14.53 1.89 -8.14
CA ARG A 311 13.86 0.70 -8.71
C ARG A 311 14.77 -0.51 -8.75
N ASP A 312 16.01 -0.33 -9.21
CA ASP A 312 17.00 -1.41 -9.25
C ASP A 312 17.29 -1.92 -7.82
N SER A 313 17.52 -1.00 -6.88
CA SER A 313 17.75 -1.33 -5.47
C SER A 313 16.55 -2.05 -4.85
N TYR A 314 15.33 -1.60 -5.17
CA TYR A 314 14.11 -2.26 -4.70
C TYR A 314 14.01 -3.70 -5.21
N ALA A 315 14.36 -3.95 -6.49
CA ALA A 315 14.40 -5.30 -7.03
C ALA A 315 15.35 -6.21 -6.24
N PHE A 316 16.55 -5.70 -5.87
CA PHE A 316 17.48 -6.44 -5.02
C PHE A 316 16.93 -6.69 -3.62
N VAL A 317 16.33 -5.69 -2.96
CA VAL A 317 15.73 -5.86 -1.62
C VAL A 317 14.61 -6.92 -1.65
N ILE A 318 13.80 -6.94 -2.71
CA ILE A 318 12.77 -7.96 -2.89
C ILE A 318 13.37 -9.34 -3.14
N LEU A 319 14.44 -9.44 -3.93
CA LEU A 319 15.16 -10.70 -4.15
C LEU A 319 15.81 -11.23 -2.87
N GLU A 320 16.50 -10.39 -2.11
CA GLU A 320 17.13 -10.79 -0.84
C GLU A 320 16.10 -11.26 0.18
N ARG A 321 14.96 -10.57 0.28
CA ARG A 321 13.84 -11.03 1.12
C ARG A 321 13.28 -12.37 0.65
N LYS A 322 13.19 -12.61 -0.66
CA LYS A 322 12.78 -13.90 -1.22
C LYS A 322 13.80 -14.99 -0.90
N ASP A 323 15.09 -14.71 -0.99
CA ASP A 323 16.15 -15.67 -0.67
C ASP A 323 16.21 -15.99 0.83
N ALA A 324 16.07 -14.99 1.70
CA ALA A 324 15.94 -15.18 3.14
C ALA A 324 14.72 -16.06 3.46
N TYR A 325 13.59 -15.79 2.80
CA TYR A 325 12.38 -16.61 2.89
C TYR A 325 12.62 -18.06 2.44
N TYR A 326 13.31 -18.29 1.31
CA TYR A 326 13.66 -19.64 0.85
C TYR A 326 14.65 -20.34 1.79
N LYS A 327 15.55 -19.61 2.43
CA LYS A 327 16.50 -20.13 3.42
C LYS A 327 15.77 -20.60 4.68
N GLU A 328 14.89 -19.78 5.25
CA GLU A 328 14.03 -20.16 6.38
C GLU A 328 13.21 -21.41 6.06
N MET A 329 12.58 -21.46 4.88
CA MET A 329 11.84 -22.64 4.43
C MET A 329 12.73 -23.89 4.30
N ARG A 330 13.99 -23.74 3.85
CA ARG A 330 14.94 -24.85 3.76
C ARG A 330 15.37 -25.36 5.13
N GLU A 331 15.58 -24.47 6.09
CA GLU A 331 15.88 -24.84 7.49
C GLU A 331 14.70 -25.60 8.10
N LEU A 332 13.47 -25.11 7.94
CA LEU A 332 12.26 -25.82 8.36
C LEU A 332 12.12 -27.21 7.74
N MET A 333 12.42 -27.37 6.44
CA MET A 333 12.43 -28.67 5.78
C MET A 333 13.50 -29.63 6.34
N LYS A 334 14.67 -29.10 6.72
CA LYS A 334 15.74 -29.89 7.33
C LYS A 334 15.31 -30.42 8.70
N ASP A 335 14.67 -29.59 9.50
CA ASP A 335 14.13 -29.98 10.81
C ASP A 335 12.99 -31.00 10.67
N MET A 336 12.11 -30.83 9.69
CA MET A 336 11.08 -31.84 9.44
C MET A 336 11.69 -33.17 8.95
N LYS A 337 12.75 -33.13 8.13
CA LYS A 337 13.46 -34.35 7.70
C LYS A 337 14.13 -35.06 8.89
N SER A 338 14.73 -34.31 9.81
CA SER A 338 15.33 -34.90 11.02
C SER A 338 14.27 -35.58 11.90
N GLN A 339 13.10 -34.95 12.08
CA GLN A 339 11.95 -35.59 12.74
C GLN A 339 11.47 -36.84 12.00
N ALA A 340 11.44 -36.79 10.66
CA ALA A 340 11.08 -37.94 9.85
C ALA A 340 12.07 -39.10 10.00
N ASP A 341 13.38 -38.81 10.14
CA ASP A 341 14.43 -39.81 10.30
C ASP A 341 14.45 -40.40 11.72
N LEU A 342 14.01 -39.65 12.74
CA LEU A 342 13.76 -40.19 14.08
C LEU A 342 12.72 -41.32 14.06
N TYR A 343 11.66 -41.23 13.25
CA TYR A 343 10.70 -42.34 13.12
C TYR A 343 11.35 -43.61 12.54
N ALA A 344 12.27 -43.46 11.57
CA ALA A 344 12.98 -44.60 10.99
C ALA A 344 13.95 -45.24 12.01
N ALA A 345 14.61 -44.43 12.84
CA ALA A 345 15.43 -44.92 13.95
C ALA A 345 14.59 -45.71 14.95
N LYS A 346 13.42 -45.20 15.36
CA LYS A 346 12.51 -45.90 16.28
C LYS A 346 12.03 -47.26 15.77
N VAL A 347 11.75 -47.37 14.46
CA VAL A 347 11.40 -48.67 13.85
C VAL A 347 12.57 -49.65 13.97
N ARG A 348 13.81 -49.17 13.77
CA ARG A 348 15.01 -50.00 13.94
C ARG A 348 15.18 -50.45 15.39
N ASP A 349 14.95 -49.57 16.35
CA ASP A 349 15.03 -49.89 17.78
C ASP A 349 13.98 -50.93 18.18
N LEU A 350 12.76 -50.84 17.63
CA LEU A 350 11.70 -51.82 17.84
C LEU A 350 12.10 -53.21 17.32
N VAL A 351 12.68 -53.28 16.12
CA VAL A 351 13.19 -54.53 15.52
C VAL A 351 14.36 -55.09 16.34
N ALA A 352 15.27 -54.23 16.81
CA ALA A 352 16.39 -54.64 17.64
C ALA A 352 15.94 -55.21 18.98
N SER A 353 14.95 -54.57 19.63
CA SER A 353 14.36 -55.05 20.88
C SER A 353 13.67 -56.40 20.68
N LEU A 354 12.87 -56.55 19.62
CA LEU A 354 12.24 -57.82 19.28
C LEU A 354 13.27 -58.93 19.04
N THR A 355 14.34 -58.64 18.29
CA THR A 355 15.40 -59.61 18.00
C THR A 355 16.11 -60.06 19.28
N ARG A 356 16.40 -59.12 20.18
CA ARG A 356 17.00 -59.41 21.49
C ARG A 356 16.08 -60.30 22.34
N ASP A 357 14.80 -59.98 22.39
CA ASP A 357 13.83 -60.74 23.18
C ASP A 357 13.65 -62.17 22.61
N ILE A 358 13.59 -62.33 21.27
CA ILE A 358 13.57 -63.64 20.60
C ILE A 358 14.84 -64.45 20.91
N LEU A 359 16.01 -63.83 20.79
CA LEU A 359 17.29 -64.49 21.01
C LEU A 359 17.43 -64.91 22.49
N GLY A 360 16.99 -64.04 23.41
CA GLY A 360 16.94 -64.34 24.85
C GLY A 360 16.04 -65.53 25.16
N VAL A 361 14.85 -65.58 24.57
CA VAL A 361 13.94 -66.74 24.66
C VAL A 361 14.58 -68.00 24.08
N LEU A 362 15.20 -67.92 22.90
CA LEU A 362 15.83 -69.07 22.24
C LEU A 362 17.00 -69.62 23.07
N PHE A 363 17.87 -68.76 23.59
CA PHE A 363 18.95 -69.15 24.50
C PHE A 363 18.40 -69.76 25.79
N PHE A 364 17.37 -69.16 26.37
CA PHE A 364 16.77 -69.65 27.60
C PHE A 364 16.14 -71.04 27.43
N ILE A 365 15.41 -71.27 26.34
CA ILE A 365 14.91 -72.58 25.94
C ILE A 365 16.09 -73.53 25.71
N GLY A 366 17.08 -73.14 24.91
CA GLY A 366 18.28 -73.93 24.62
C GLY A 366 18.99 -74.41 25.89
N PHE A 367 19.33 -73.49 26.82
CA PHE A 367 19.95 -73.82 28.10
C PHE A 367 19.06 -74.68 29.00
N SER A 368 17.75 -74.44 29.01
CA SER A 368 16.81 -75.23 29.80
C SER A 368 16.74 -76.69 29.34
N PHE A 369 17.02 -76.97 28.06
CA PHE A 369 17.00 -78.32 27.48
C PHE A 369 18.40 -78.98 27.34
N ILE A 370 19.49 -78.20 27.26
CA ILE A 370 20.84 -78.73 26.96
C ILE A 370 21.40 -79.69 28.01
N GLY A 371 20.98 -79.56 29.27
CA GLY A 371 21.46 -80.41 30.37
C GLY A 371 20.76 -81.77 30.50
N LYS A 372 19.68 -82.03 29.75
CA LYS A 372 18.81 -83.21 29.93
C LYS A 372 18.30 -83.82 28.62
N PHE A 373 19.17 -83.88 27.61
CA PHE A 373 18.93 -84.41 26.26
C PHE A 373 18.83 -85.96 26.20
N ASP A 374 18.14 -86.58 27.16
CA ASP A 374 17.79 -88.01 27.13
C ASP A 374 16.26 -88.13 26.98
N GLN A 375 15.79 -88.94 26.04
CA GLN A 375 14.37 -89.04 25.64
C GLN A 375 13.45 -89.35 26.84
N LYS A 376 13.96 -90.09 27.84
CA LYS A 376 13.24 -90.39 29.09
C LYS A 376 13.19 -89.22 30.07
N ASN A 377 14.26 -88.43 30.15
CA ASN A 377 14.32 -87.24 31.01
C ASN A 377 13.53 -86.07 30.43
N LEU A 378 13.43 -85.99 29.10
CA LEU A 378 12.67 -84.95 28.40
C LEU A 378 11.17 -85.09 28.67
N MET A 379 10.63 -86.31 28.69
CA MET A 379 9.22 -86.57 29.01
C MET A 379 8.87 -86.31 30.49
N THR A 380 9.77 -86.62 31.43
CA THR A 380 9.58 -86.30 32.87
C THR A 380 9.71 -84.81 33.16
N LEU A 381 10.55 -84.07 32.44
CA LEU A 381 10.65 -82.61 32.53
C LEU A 381 9.45 -81.89 31.94
N LEU A 382 8.96 -82.35 30.79
CA LEU A 382 7.74 -81.79 30.19
C LEU A 382 6.48 -82.03 31.02
N GLY A 383 6.53 -82.98 31.95
CA GLY A 383 5.47 -83.24 32.93
C GLY A 383 5.64 -82.49 34.25
N SER A 384 6.76 -81.81 34.50
CA SER A 384 7.00 -81.16 35.79
C SER A 384 6.24 -79.83 35.91
N GLU A 385 5.62 -79.62 37.07
CA GLU A 385 4.91 -78.37 37.37
C GLU A 385 5.87 -77.16 37.38
N GLU A 386 7.14 -77.39 37.74
CA GLU A 386 8.19 -76.37 37.78
C GLU A 386 8.51 -75.79 36.39
N LEU A 387 8.64 -76.64 35.36
CA LEU A 387 8.89 -76.19 33.99
C LEU A 387 7.67 -75.47 33.40
N SER A 388 6.46 -75.97 33.70
CA SER A 388 5.22 -75.31 33.28
C SER A 388 5.06 -73.91 33.89
N LEU A 389 5.38 -73.76 35.18
CA LEU A 389 5.33 -72.47 35.87
C LEU A 389 6.35 -71.48 35.29
N LEU A 390 7.58 -71.94 35.05
CA LEU A 390 8.65 -71.13 34.48
C LEU A 390 8.37 -70.70 33.02
N LEU A 391 7.77 -71.56 32.20
CA LEU A 391 7.31 -71.21 30.85
C LEU A 391 6.16 -70.18 30.87
N LYS A 392 5.20 -70.32 31.80
CA LYS A 392 4.13 -69.32 31.99
C LYS A 392 4.68 -67.96 32.44
N PHE A 393 5.69 -67.95 33.30
CA PHE A 393 6.37 -66.72 33.71
C PHE A 393 7.10 -66.06 32.54
N LEU A 394 7.79 -66.85 31.69
CA LEU A 394 8.45 -66.36 30.48
C LEU A 394 7.45 -65.80 29.45
N ALA A 395 6.31 -66.48 29.26
CA ALA A 395 5.23 -66.00 28.41
C ALA A 395 4.62 -64.68 28.95
N GLY A 396 4.46 -64.56 30.27
CA GLY A 396 4.04 -63.32 30.93
C GLY A 396 5.05 -62.19 30.77
N TYR A 397 6.35 -62.49 30.86
CA TYR A 397 7.42 -61.53 30.59
C TYR A 397 7.35 -60.96 29.17
N LEU A 398 7.10 -61.81 28.16
CA LEU A 398 6.96 -61.34 26.77
C LEU A 398 5.74 -60.45 26.55
N VAL A 399 4.61 -60.77 27.20
CA VAL A 399 3.41 -59.93 27.14
C VAL A 399 3.68 -58.58 27.80
N LEU A 400 4.36 -58.56 28.95
CA LEU A 400 4.73 -57.33 29.64
C LEU A 400 5.73 -56.50 28.83
N SER A 401 6.76 -57.12 28.25
CA SER A 401 7.73 -56.47 27.35
C SER A 401 7.02 -55.84 26.15
N CYS A 402 6.11 -56.58 25.53
CA CYS A 402 5.29 -56.09 24.42
C CYS A 402 4.43 -54.88 24.83
N ALA A 403 3.72 -54.96 25.96
CA ALA A 403 2.87 -53.87 26.45
C ALA A 403 3.69 -52.59 26.72
N LEU A 404 4.85 -52.70 27.38
CA LEU A 404 5.73 -51.56 27.65
C LEU A 404 6.29 -50.95 26.35
N GLN A 405 6.70 -51.78 25.39
CA GLN A 405 7.20 -51.33 24.09
C GLN A 405 6.12 -50.59 23.28
N ILE A 406 4.87 -51.06 23.30
CA ILE A 406 3.74 -50.38 22.63
C ILE A 406 3.48 -49.03 23.30
N VAL A 407 3.33 -48.99 24.63
CA VAL A 407 2.98 -47.76 25.36
C VAL A 407 4.05 -46.68 25.17
N ALA A 408 5.33 -47.03 25.29
CA ALA A 408 6.42 -46.08 25.11
C ALA A 408 6.44 -45.50 23.69
N ASN A 409 6.43 -46.36 22.66
CA ASN A 409 6.49 -45.90 21.28
C ASN A 409 5.20 -45.19 20.82
N TRP A 410 4.04 -45.56 21.37
CA TRP A 410 2.76 -44.88 21.08
C TRP A 410 2.71 -43.47 21.67
N ARG A 411 3.12 -43.32 22.94
CA ARG A 411 3.19 -42.00 23.60
C ARG A 411 4.10 -41.06 22.81
N ASP A 412 5.27 -41.54 22.44
CA ASP A 412 6.25 -40.72 21.74
C ASP A 412 5.80 -40.43 20.30
N ALA A 413 5.13 -41.36 19.60
CA ALA A 413 4.55 -41.10 18.29
C ALA A 413 3.41 -40.06 18.34
N LYS A 414 2.61 -40.07 19.42
CA LYS A 414 1.55 -39.08 19.65
C LYS A 414 2.15 -37.69 19.91
N LEU A 415 3.20 -37.60 20.73
CA LEU A 415 3.87 -36.33 21.04
C LEU A 415 4.52 -35.73 19.78
N SER A 416 5.28 -36.53 19.03
CA SER A 416 5.90 -36.09 17.77
C SER A 416 4.88 -35.68 16.70
N TYR A 417 3.66 -36.24 16.72
CA TYR A 417 2.58 -35.81 15.83
C TYR A 417 2.02 -34.44 16.23
N ALA A 418 1.78 -34.22 17.53
CA ALA A 418 1.30 -32.93 18.03
C ALA A 418 2.29 -31.80 17.76
N GLU A 419 3.60 -32.06 17.94
CA GLU A 419 4.66 -31.11 17.58
C GLU A 419 4.66 -30.84 16.06
N SER A 420 4.60 -31.88 15.23
CA SER A 420 4.55 -31.73 13.76
C SER A 420 3.34 -30.90 13.31
N GLU A 421 2.19 -31.02 13.97
CA GLU A 421 0.98 -30.26 13.66
C GLU A 421 1.13 -28.77 14.04
N SER A 422 1.75 -28.47 15.18
CA SER A 422 2.11 -27.10 15.57
C SER A 422 3.12 -26.46 14.60
N TRP A 423 4.13 -27.21 14.15
CA TRP A 423 5.07 -26.73 13.14
C TRP A 423 4.40 -26.50 11.77
N LEU A 424 3.41 -27.33 11.41
CA LEU A 424 2.60 -27.14 10.21
C LEU A 424 1.71 -25.89 10.29
N GLU A 425 1.30 -25.48 11.48
CA GLU A 425 0.61 -24.21 11.72
C GLU A 425 1.52 -23.00 11.49
N VAL A 426 2.76 -23.04 11.98
CA VAL A 426 3.77 -22.00 11.71
C VAL A 426 4.09 -21.92 10.21
N LEU A 427 4.17 -23.06 9.53
CA LEU A 427 4.37 -23.18 8.08
C LEU A 427 3.20 -22.65 7.23
N GLN A 428 2.03 -22.36 7.83
CA GLN A 428 0.89 -21.83 7.06
C GLN A 428 1.15 -20.43 6.51
N ASN A 429 2.02 -19.67 7.16
CA ASN A 429 2.43 -18.35 6.71
C ASN A 429 3.36 -18.40 5.49
N TYR A 430 3.88 -19.59 5.15
CA TYR A 430 4.95 -19.79 4.17
C TYR A 430 4.59 -20.70 2.98
N THR A 431 3.39 -21.30 2.94
CA THR A 431 3.00 -22.17 1.80
C THR A 431 1.50 -22.15 1.52
N SER A 432 1.17 -22.20 0.22
CA SER A 432 -0.20 -22.43 -0.25
C SER A 432 -0.76 -23.73 0.34
N ARG A 433 -2.04 -23.72 0.74
CA ARG A 433 -2.71 -24.87 1.37
C ARG A 433 -2.64 -26.17 0.54
N LYS A 434 -2.47 -26.07 -0.79
CA LYS A 434 -2.46 -27.21 -1.71
C LYS A 434 -1.10 -27.95 -1.71
N GLU A 435 0.02 -27.22 -1.84
CA GLU A 435 1.36 -27.82 -1.75
C GLU A 435 1.64 -28.40 -0.37
N ARG A 436 1.16 -27.75 0.70
CA ARG A 436 1.24 -28.22 2.10
C ARG A 436 0.76 -29.67 2.28
N ARG A 437 -0.37 -30.01 1.65
CA ARG A 437 -1.03 -31.31 1.85
C ARG A 437 -0.36 -32.42 1.05
N GLU A 438 0.13 -32.11 -0.15
CA GLU A 438 0.71 -33.12 -1.04
C GLU A 438 2.18 -33.45 -0.73
N SER A 439 3.02 -32.46 -0.41
CA SER A 439 4.44 -32.70 -0.14
C SER A 439 4.72 -33.02 1.32
N PHE A 440 4.11 -32.32 2.29
CA PHE A 440 4.49 -32.45 3.71
C PHE A 440 3.68 -33.52 4.45
N LEU A 441 2.35 -33.41 4.46
CA LEU A 441 1.48 -34.33 5.20
C LEU A 441 1.58 -35.78 4.68
N ARG A 442 1.67 -35.95 3.36
CA ARG A 442 1.74 -37.29 2.75
C ARG A 442 3.03 -38.04 3.09
N LEU A 443 4.17 -37.34 3.21
CA LEU A 443 5.45 -37.96 3.57
C LEU A 443 5.47 -38.39 5.05
N LEU A 444 5.00 -37.52 5.95
CA LEU A 444 4.88 -37.82 7.38
C LEU A 444 3.85 -38.92 7.65
N GLN A 445 2.68 -38.87 7.01
CA GLN A 445 1.64 -39.90 7.13
C GLN A 445 2.12 -41.27 6.63
N LYS A 446 2.85 -41.34 5.51
CA LYS A 446 3.43 -42.60 5.03
C LYS A 446 4.37 -43.23 6.06
N ARG A 447 5.30 -42.45 6.65
CA ARG A 447 6.23 -42.97 7.67
C ARG A 447 5.50 -43.35 8.97
N ARG A 448 4.46 -42.63 9.36
CA ARG A 448 3.59 -43.00 10.49
C ARG A 448 2.88 -44.32 10.26
N ILE A 449 2.32 -44.54 9.06
CA ILE A 449 1.69 -45.82 8.71
C ILE A 449 2.72 -46.94 8.81
N THR A 450 3.94 -46.73 8.31
CA THR A 450 5.03 -47.72 8.45
C THR A 450 5.34 -48.05 9.91
N LEU A 451 5.42 -47.06 10.80
CA LEU A 451 5.63 -47.30 12.23
C LEU A 451 4.46 -48.04 12.88
N LEU A 452 3.22 -47.69 12.53
CA LEU A 452 2.02 -48.34 13.06
C LEU A 452 1.92 -49.80 12.58
N VAL A 453 2.26 -50.06 11.32
CA VAL A 453 2.37 -51.42 10.77
C VAL A 453 3.47 -52.21 11.47
N ALA A 454 4.64 -51.61 11.72
CA ALA A 454 5.73 -52.25 12.45
C ALA A 454 5.34 -52.61 13.89
N MET A 455 4.65 -51.71 14.61
CA MET A 455 4.08 -52.00 15.93
C MET A 455 3.13 -53.19 15.88
N TRP A 456 2.22 -53.23 14.90
CA TRP A 456 1.29 -54.35 14.73
C TRP A 456 2.00 -55.67 14.48
N ILE A 457 3.00 -55.69 13.58
CA ILE A 457 3.79 -56.90 13.30
C ILE A 457 4.47 -57.38 14.59
N VAL A 458 5.07 -56.47 15.35
CA VAL A 458 5.74 -56.79 16.62
C VAL A 458 4.75 -57.36 17.63
N CYS A 459 3.54 -56.80 17.75
CA CYS A 459 2.47 -57.35 18.60
C CYS A 459 2.11 -58.78 18.21
N VAL A 460 1.95 -59.03 16.91
CA VAL A 460 1.61 -60.37 16.38
C VAL A 460 2.73 -61.36 16.70
N VAL A 461 3.99 -60.97 16.50
CA VAL A 461 5.15 -61.84 16.78
C VAL A 461 5.26 -62.13 18.28
N TYR A 462 5.13 -61.15 19.16
CA TYR A 462 5.12 -61.38 20.62
C TYR A 462 3.93 -62.24 21.05
N GLY A 463 2.74 -62.01 20.49
CA GLY A 463 1.56 -62.81 20.77
C GLY A 463 1.76 -64.28 20.36
N PHE A 464 2.30 -64.51 19.16
CA PHE A 464 2.64 -65.85 18.69
C PHE A 464 3.68 -66.53 19.58
N LEU A 465 4.79 -65.85 19.89
CA LEU A 465 5.83 -66.39 20.78
C LEU A 465 5.28 -66.72 22.17
N SER A 466 4.46 -65.85 22.75
CA SER A 466 3.85 -66.07 24.05
C SER A 466 2.93 -67.31 24.02
N ILE A 467 2.10 -67.48 22.98
CA ILE A 467 1.24 -68.67 22.81
C ILE A 467 2.07 -69.94 22.65
N VAL A 468 3.14 -69.91 21.84
CA VAL A 468 4.02 -71.05 21.61
C VAL A 468 4.74 -71.46 22.90
N ILE A 469 5.26 -70.50 23.66
CA ILE A 469 5.96 -70.77 24.94
C ILE A 469 4.99 -71.28 26.00
N TRP A 470 3.80 -70.68 26.08
CA TRP A 470 2.76 -71.10 27.01
C TRP A 470 2.32 -72.55 26.79
N ASN A 471 2.26 -72.97 25.51
CA ASN A 471 1.83 -74.30 25.11
C ASN A 471 2.99 -75.21 24.69
N LEU A 472 4.24 -74.84 24.97
CA LEU A 472 5.44 -75.58 24.57
C LEU A 472 5.39 -77.06 24.98
N PRO A 473 4.93 -77.43 26.19
CA PRO A 473 4.84 -78.84 26.59
C PRO A 473 3.87 -79.64 25.72
N SER A 474 2.78 -79.03 25.25
CA SER A 474 1.79 -79.66 24.38
C SER A 474 2.31 -79.79 22.94
N PHE A 475 2.99 -78.75 22.42
CA PHE A 475 3.59 -78.78 21.08
C PHE A 475 4.69 -79.82 20.96
N VAL A 476 5.58 -79.90 21.95
CA VAL A 476 6.68 -80.86 21.94
C VAL A 476 6.15 -82.29 22.12
N ARG A 477 5.09 -82.53 22.92
CA ARG A 477 4.40 -83.83 22.98
C ARG A 477 3.77 -84.24 21.64
N PHE A 478 3.24 -83.28 20.88
CA PHE A 478 2.64 -83.55 19.55
C PHE A 478 3.70 -83.88 18.48
N PHE A 479 4.90 -83.32 18.56
CA PHE A 479 6.00 -83.59 17.62
C PHE A 479 6.88 -84.80 17.99
N LEU A 480 6.76 -85.35 19.22
CA LEU A 480 7.49 -86.53 19.70
C LEU A 480 6.67 -87.84 19.63
N VAL A 481 5.41 -87.77 19.20
CA VAL A 481 4.60 -88.91 18.73
C VAL A 481 4.83 -89.05 17.24
#